data_AF-A0A328XRI9-F1
#
_entry.id   AF-A0A328XRI9-F1
#
_cell.length_a   1.000
_cell.length_b   1.000
_cell.length_c   1.000
_cell.angle_alpha   90.00
_cell.angle_beta   90.00
_cell.angle_gamma   90.00
#
_symmetry.space_group_name_H-M   'P 1'
#
loop_
_entity.id
_entity.type
_entity.pdbx_description
1 polymer ?
#
loop_
_entity_poly.entity_id
_entity_poly.type
_entity_poly.pdbx_seq_one_letter_code
_entity_poly.pdbx_strand_id
1 'polypeptide(L)' 'MASISLAFKGVESTELVNRITTALMMLDGVESAEVGRHGAEVEGRVRRDALIKAVEKLGVKVH' A
#
# COMPACT_ATOMS: atom_id res chain seq x y z
N MET A 1 16.35 -7.97 2.81
CA MET A 1 14.98 -7.66 2.36
C MET A 1 14.50 -6.43 3.09
N ALA A 2 13.78 -5.53 2.43
CA ALA A 2 13.23 -4.33 3.07
C ALA A 2 11.72 -4.50 3.22
N SER A 3 11.23 -4.26 4.43
CA SER A 3 9.80 -4.08 4.70
C SER A 3 9.52 -2.60 4.90
N ILE A 4 8.43 -2.12 4.32
CA ILE A 4 7.98 -0.74 4.39
C ILE A 4 6.55 -0.75 4.92
N SER A 5 6.36 -0.18 6.10
CA SER A 5 5.04 0.02 6.69
C SER A 5 4.52 1.42 6.34
N LEU A 6 3.28 1.50 5.88
CA LEU A 6 2.56 2.73 5.55
C LEU A 6 1.35 2.86 6.46
N ALA A 7 1.24 3.98 7.17
CA ALA A 7 0.05 4.28 7.96
C ALA A 7 -0.90 5.13 7.12
N PHE A 8 -2.14 4.68 6.99
CA PHE A 8 -3.20 5.45 6.33
C PHE A 8 -4.50 5.33 7.11
N LYS A 9 -5.33 6.37 7.02
CA LYS A 9 -6.63 6.46 7.70
C LYS A 9 -7.74 6.59 6.67
N GLY A 10 -8.93 6.10 7.02
CA GLY A 10 -10.12 6.20 6.16
C GLY A 10 -10.32 5.02 5.21
N VAL A 11 -9.67 3.88 5.44
CA VAL A 11 -9.99 2.64 4.71
C VAL A 11 -11.16 1.94 5.39
N GLU A 12 -12.37 2.28 4.95
CA GLU A 12 -13.62 1.85 5.58
C GLU A 12 -14.21 0.56 4.99
N SER A 13 -13.77 0.16 3.79
CA SER A 13 -14.27 -1.04 3.10
C SER A 13 -13.15 -2.03 2.74
N THR A 14 -13.49 -3.32 2.79
CA THR A 14 -12.63 -4.42 2.32
C THR A 14 -12.35 -4.33 0.82
N GLU A 15 -13.28 -3.74 0.05
CA GLU A 15 -13.06 -3.48 -1.37
C GLU A 15 -11.92 -2.48 -1.58
N LEU A 16 -11.89 -1.39 -0.80
CA LEU A 16 -10.81 -0.41 -0.87
C LEU A 16 -9.48 -1.03 -0.45
N VAL A 17 -9.47 -1.86 0.59
CA VAL A 17 -8.29 -2.66 0.99
C VAL A 17 -7.76 -3.47 -0.20
N ASN A 18 -8.62 -4.28 -0.83
CA ASN A 18 -8.22 -5.15 -1.94
C ASN A 18 -7.69 -4.35 -3.14
N ARG A 19 -8.30 -3.19 -3.43
CA ARG A 19 -7.84 -2.29 -4.50
C ARG A 19 -6.45 -1.73 -4.21
N ILE A 20 -6.19 -1.33 -2.97
CA ILE A 20 -4.86 -0.87 -2.54
C ILE A 20 -3.86 -2.03 -2.65
N THR A 21 -4.17 -3.21 -2.12
CA THR A 21 -3.30 -4.39 -2.20
C THR A 21 -2.93 -4.69 -3.64
N THR A 22 -3.92 -4.73 -4.54
CA THR A 22 -3.70 -5.00 -5.96
C THR A 22 -2.81 -3.93 -6.58
N ALA A 23 -3.07 -2.66 -6.32
CA ALA A 23 -2.26 -1.57 -6.86
C ALA A 23 -0.80 -1.61 -6.36
N LEU A 24 -0.58 -1.99 -5.11
CA LEU A 24 0.76 -2.15 -4.54
C LEU A 24 1.47 -3.38 -5.13
N MET A 25 0.80 -4.52 -5.22
CA MET A 25 1.34 -5.75 -5.82
C MET A 25 1.71 -5.57 -7.31
N MET A 26 1.07 -4.63 -8.01
CA MET A 26 1.40 -4.28 -9.40
C MET A 26 2.64 -3.37 -9.53
N LEU A 27 3.20 -2.86 -8.44
CA LEU A 27 4.41 -2.05 -8.50
C LEU A 27 5.65 -2.92 -8.67
N ASP A 28 6.55 -2.45 -9.53
CA ASP A 28 7.83 -3.10 -9.75
C ASP A 28 8.67 -3.11 -8.45
N GLY A 29 9.14 -4.30 -8.08
CA GLY A 29 9.92 -4.52 -6.86
C GLY A 29 9.09 -4.81 -5.61
N VAL A 30 7.76 -4.92 -5.69
CA VAL A 30 6.93 -5.46 -4.61
C VAL A 30 6.94 -6.99 -4.70
N GLU A 31 7.31 -7.64 -3.59
CA GLU A 31 7.30 -9.10 -3.47
C GLU A 31 6.05 -9.56 -2.71
N SER A 32 5.66 -8.81 -1.67
CA SER A 32 4.43 -9.02 -0.92
C SER A 32 3.85 -7.68 -0.47
N ALA A 33 2.52 -7.55 -0.45
CA ALA A 33 1.84 -6.40 0.11
C ALA A 33 0.63 -6.86 0.90
N GLU A 34 0.63 -6.53 2.19
CA GLU A 34 -0.48 -6.74 3.10
C GLU A 34 -1.12 -5.39 3.44
N VAL A 35 -2.43 -5.29 3.29
CA VAL A 35 -3.15 -4.04 3.52
C VAL A 35 -4.25 -4.33 4.51
N GLY A 36 -4.31 -3.52 5.57
CA GLY A 36 -5.36 -3.52 6.57
C GLY A 36 -6.16 -2.22 6.55
N ARG A 37 -7.13 -2.11 7.46
CA ARG A 37 -7.94 -0.90 7.63
C ARG A 37 -7.16 0.29 8.23
N HIS A 38 -6.03 0.03 8.86
CA HIS A 38 -5.23 1.01 9.60
C HIS A 38 -3.86 1.30 8.97
N GLY A 39 -3.46 0.56 7.93
CA GLY A 39 -2.15 0.68 7.31
C GLY A 39 -1.86 -0.48 6.35
N ALA A 40 -0.72 -0.42 5.66
CA ALA A 40 -0.18 -1.48 4.82
C ALA A 40 1.24 -1.81 5.23
N GLU A 41 1.61 -3.05 5.01
CA GLU A 41 2.96 -3.56 5.11
C GLU A 41 3.36 -4.13 3.75
N VAL A 42 4.46 -3.62 3.21
CA VAL A 42 4.93 -4.00 1.88
C VAL A 42 6.35 -4.48 1.98
N GLU A 43 6.61 -5.68 1.46
CA GLU A 43 7.92 -6.30 1.43
C GLU A 43 8.45 -6.34 0.00
N GLY A 44 9.74 -6.03 -0.15
CA GLY A 44 10.46 -6.19 -1.41
C GLY A 44 11.60 -5.20 -1.56
N ARG A 45 11.82 -4.77 -2.80
CA ARG A 45 12.83 -3.77 -3.22
C ARG A 45 12.22 -2.46 -3.71
N VAL A 46 10.91 -2.28 -3.50
CA VAL A 46 10.16 -1.07 -3.85
C VAL A 46 10.56 0.13 -2.97
N ARG A 47 10.37 1.35 -3.47
CA ARG A 47 10.60 2.59 -2.72
C ARG A 47 9.30 3.10 -2.09
N ARG A 48 9.41 3.68 -0.88
CA ARG A 48 8.27 4.27 -0.14
C ARG A 48 7.49 5.28 -1.00
N ASP A 49 8.19 6.15 -1.74
CA ASP A 49 7.54 7.15 -2.61
C ASP A 49 6.68 6.54 -3.72
N ALA A 50 7.10 5.40 -4.28
CA ALA A 50 6.33 4.71 -5.31
C ALA A 50 5.04 4.13 -4.72
N LEU A 51 5.13 3.55 -3.52
CA LEU A 51 3.97 3.06 -2.79
C LEU A 51 3.00 4.19 -2.45
N ILE A 52 3.49 5.30 -1.87
CA ILE A 52 2.65 6.46 -1.53
C ILE A 52 1.91 6.97 -2.76
N LYS A 53 2.60 7.14 -3.90
CA LYS A 53 1.96 7.57 -5.15
C LYS A 53 0.88 6.61 -5.64
N ALA A 54 1.05 5.30 -5.47
CA ALA A 54 0.04 4.32 -5.85
C ALA A 54 -1.20 4.40 -4.94
N VAL A 55 -0.99 4.56 -3.63
CA VAL A 55 -2.08 4.70 -2.65
C VAL A 55 -2.83 6.03 -2.83
N GLU A 56 -2.11 7.13 -3.06
CA GLU A 56 -2.70 8.45 -3.31
C GLU A 56 -3.55 8.49 -4.59
N LYS A 57 -3.15 7.75 -5.64
CA LYS A 57 -3.95 7.59 -6.86
C LYS A 57 -5.32 6.93 -6.61
N LEU A 58 -5.44 6.16 -5.53
CA LEU A 58 -6.70 5.55 -5.11
C LEU A 58 -7.53 6.46 -4.20
N GLY A 59 -7.06 7.68 -3.91
CA GLY A 59 -7.73 8.64 -3.04
C GLY A 59 -7.45 8.45 -1.55
N VAL A 60 -6.46 7.63 -1.19
CA VAL A 60 -6.10 7.35 0.20
C VAL A 60 -4.89 8.20 0.60
N LYS A 61 -5.03 8.97 1.66
CA LYS A 61 -3.91 9.74 2.23
C LYS A 61 -3.08 8.87 3.17
N VAL A 62 -1.78 8.83 2.88
CA VAL A 62 -0.78 8.19 3.72
C VAL A 62 -0.11 9.26 4.60
N HIS A 63 0.23 8.91 5.85
CA HIS A 63 0.85 9.81 6.83
C HIS A 63 2.19 9.27 7.33
#